data_AF-A0A7D9L6S9-F1
#
_entry.id   AF-A0A7D9L6S9-F1
#
_cell.length_a   1.000
_cell.length_b   1.000
_cell.length_c   1.000
_cell.angle_alpha   90.00
_cell.angle_beta   90.00
_cell.angle_gamma   90.00
#
_symmetry.space_group_name_H-M   'P 1'
#
loop_
_entity.id
_entity.type
_entity.pdbx_description
1 polymer ?
#
loop_
_entity_poly.entity_id
_entity_poly.type
_entity_poly.pdbx_seq_one_letter_code
_entity_poly.pdbx_strand_id
1 'polypeptide(L)'
;MAESEVGKPKRKKLRKDEAETSEVRTFKLNLSECPEWVGTLNDKELFQIFKIGVAVKESITMNITGGQDLFDDVLDQVQVTESKLERKIDEVLVPLRNYESRLTQLALTPASKGAVGEFVVLSVLEDGLPQHTVEDVAKKKDECGDIHVTSTVSGLTHLLEVKTHKNTVSAPEIQKFEEDLRANKHFIKVGILLSLKSSIAMRAKYGKFEITYEDGQYFIYVPNARKEENLIVWSVLLADELAALDEELTDSQTQELLKLQKKFQANMEKTKACRSRFNSLKKIVDDLEKILMPLLHVIDGAKTDLNKALHQRGKPSPKKAASFPGSSQKTNEYLISVSDEDD
;
A
#
# COMPACT_ATOMS: atom_id res chain seq x y z
N MET A 1 71.87 -19.08 -2.75
CA MET A 1 71.52 -17.70 -3.13
C MET A 1 71.29 -16.90 -1.86
N ALA A 2 72.10 -15.86 -1.66
CA ALA A 2 72.05 -14.79 -0.65
C ALA A 2 72.15 -15.18 0.85
N GLU A 3 73.34 -14.96 1.42
CA GLU A 3 73.63 -14.85 2.86
C GLU A 3 73.68 -13.36 3.30
N SER A 4 73.17 -13.12 4.53
CA SER A 4 73.69 -12.28 5.66
C SER A 4 74.16 -10.82 5.40
N GLU A 5 74.15 -9.84 6.32
CA GLU A 5 73.71 -9.67 7.71
C GLU A 5 73.94 -8.17 8.11
N VAL A 6 73.17 -7.68 9.12
CA VAL A 6 73.55 -6.76 10.26
C VAL A 6 74.18 -5.37 9.95
N GLY A 7 73.89 -4.22 10.60
CA GLY A 7 73.12 -3.83 11.78
C GLY A 7 73.30 -2.32 12.13
N LYS A 8 72.28 -1.77 12.82
CA LYS A 8 72.04 -0.53 13.66
C LYS A 8 73.23 0.40 14.08
N PRO A 9 73.03 1.67 14.57
CA PRO A 9 71.93 2.11 15.46
C PRO A 9 71.40 3.58 15.47
N LYS A 10 70.19 3.69 16.06
CA LYS A 10 69.51 4.76 16.83
C LYS A 10 70.21 6.12 17.07
N ARG A 11 69.44 7.21 16.89
CA ARG A 11 69.46 8.38 17.78
C ARG A 11 68.03 8.90 18.06
N LYS A 12 67.65 8.88 19.34
CA LYS A 12 66.56 9.66 19.95
C LYS A 12 67.01 11.13 20.07
N LYS A 13 66.15 12.08 19.73
CA LYS A 13 66.10 13.45 20.27
C LYS A 13 64.64 13.90 20.17
N LEU A 14 63.92 13.89 21.28
CA LEU A 14 63.71 14.98 22.25
C LEU A 14 62.56 15.90 21.82
N ARG A 15 61.50 15.87 22.63
CA ARG A 15 60.39 16.83 22.69
C ARG A 15 60.93 18.26 22.75
N LYS A 16 60.24 19.18 22.06
CA LYS A 16 60.13 20.60 22.41
C LYS A 16 58.73 21.06 22.06
N ASP A 17 57.92 21.14 23.11
CA ASP A 17 57.06 22.25 23.50
C ASP A 17 56.41 23.08 22.38
N GLU A 18 55.09 22.99 22.37
CA GLU A 18 54.13 23.85 21.69
C GLU A 18 54.34 25.31 22.14
N ALA A 19 54.83 26.13 21.21
CA ALA A 19 54.61 27.57 21.27
C ALA A 19 53.60 27.88 20.16
N GLU A 20 52.43 28.41 20.53
CA GLU A 20 51.46 29.01 19.61
C GLU A 20 52.14 30.16 18.86
N THR A 21 52.77 29.84 17.73
CA THR A 21 53.22 30.84 16.78
C THR A 21 51.99 31.34 16.04
N SER A 22 51.53 32.55 16.38
CA SER A 22 50.64 33.31 15.50
C SER A 22 51.31 33.41 14.13
N GLU A 23 50.81 32.66 13.14
CA GLU A 23 51.33 32.66 11.78
C GLU A 23 51.17 34.06 11.17
N VAL A 24 52.26 34.83 11.17
CA VAL A 24 52.30 36.10 10.42
C VAL A 24 52.40 35.75 8.94
N ARG A 25 51.29 35.96 8.21
CA ARG A 25 51.26 35.79 6.75
C ARG A 25 51.50 37.13 6.07
N THR A 26 52.60 37.20 5.31
CA THR A 26 52.96 38.39 4.54
C THR A 26 52.36 38.31 3.14
N PHE A 27 51.47 39.25 2.81
CA PHE A 27 50.92 39.39 1.46
C PHE A 27 51.64 40.52 0.72
N LYS A 28 52.09 40.26 -0.51
CA LYS A 28 52.63 41.29 -1.41
C LYS A 28 51.53 41.72 -2.36
N LEU A 29 51.17 43.00 -2.32
CA LEU A 29 50.22 43.58 -3.24
C LEU A 29 50.93 44.00 -4.52
N ASN A 30 50.53 43.44 -5.67
CA ASN A 30 51.01 43.90 -6.96
C ASN A 30 50.11 45.02 -7.50
N LEU A 31 50.58 46.27 -7.41
CA LEU A 31 49.79 47.44 -7.82
C LEU A 31 49.57 47.50 -9.33
N SER A 32 50.34 46.79 -10.15
CA SER A 32 50.12 46.74 -11.60
C SER A 32 48.87 45.95 -12.02
N GLU A 33 48.36 45.11 -11.12
CA GLU A 33 47.16 44.29 -11.33
C GLU A 33 45.91 44.93 -10.70
N CYS A 34 46.06 46.09 -10.06
CA CYS A 34 44.98 46.82 -9.43
C CYS A 34 44.46 47.94 -10.35
N PRO A 35 43.17 48.32 -10.25
CA PRO A 35 42.64 49.47 -10.97
C PRO A 35 43.40 50.76 -10.64
N GLU A 36 43.50 51.70 -11.60
CA GLU A 36 44.33 52.92 -11.49
C GLU A 36 44.07 53.75 -10.22
N TRP A 37 42.83 53.80 -9.74
CA TRP A 37 42.46 54.53 -8.52
C TRP A 37 43.09 53.97 -7.24
N VAL A 38 43.54 52.71 -7.24
CA VAL A 38 44.24 52.12 -6.09
C VAL A 38 45.64 52.72 -5.95
N GLY A 39 46.26 53.12 -7.06
CA GLY A 39 47.57 53.77 -7.07
C GLY A 39 47.56 55.22 -6.58
N THR A 40 46.38 55.83 -6.40
CA THR A 40 46.24 57.20 -5.87
C THR A 40 46.03 57.25 -4.36
N LEU A 41 45.89 56.09 -3.70
CA LEU A 41 45.73 55.97 -2.26
C LEU A 41 47.08 56.02 -1.53
N ASN A 42 47.09 56.58 -0.33
CA ASN A 42 48.26 56.48 0.55
C ASN A 42 48.30 55.13 1.28
N ASP A 43 49.46 54.80 1.85
CA ASP A 43 49.70 53.52 2.55
C ASP A 43 48.69 53.23 3.66
N LYS A 44 48.20 54.27 4.35
CA LYS A 44 47.22 54.12 5.44
C LYS A 44 45.85 53.73 4.90
N GLU A 45 45.44 54.30 3.77
CA GLU A 45 44.18 53.99 3.09
C GLU A 45 44.22 52.59 2.47
N LEU A 46 45.34 52.23 1.82
CA LEU A 46 45.57 50.88 1.29
C LEU A 46 45.51 49.84 2.39
N PHE A 47 46.14 50.11 3.54
CA PHE A 47 46.12 49.21 4.69
C PHE A 47 44.71 49.00 5.24
N GLN A 48 43.88 50.05 5.33
CA GLN A 48 42.50 49.93 5.81
C GLN A 48 41.61 49.15 4.85
N ILE A 49 41.70 49.43 3.54
CA ILE A 49 40.94 48.68 2.53
C ILE A 49 41.36 47.21 2.53
N PHE A 50 42.65 46.92 2.63
CA PHE A 50 43.15 45.55 2.71
C PHE A 50 42.68 44.85 3.99
N LYS A 51 42.71 45.54 5.14
CA LYS A 51 42.20 45.02 6.42
C LYS A 51 40.71 44.67 6.33
N ILE A 52 39.90 45.52 5.69
CA ILE A 52 38.48 45.26 5.43
C ILE A 52 38.32 44.07 4.48
N GLY A 53 39.08 44.02 3.38
CA GLY A 53 39.03 42.93 2.42
C GLY A 53 39.38 41.57 3.02
N VAL A 54 40.40 41.51 3.88
CA VAL A 54 40.78 40.32 4.64
C VAL A 54 39.66 39.91 5.60
N ALA A 55 39.16 40.85 6.41
CA ALA A 55 38.08 40.57 7.35
C ALA A 55 36.78 40.08 6.67
N VAL A 56 36.43 40.65 5.52
CA VAL A 56 35.27 40.21 4.71
C VAL A 56 35.50 38.81 4.14
N LYS A 57 36.68 38.54 3.58
CA LYS A 57 37.02 37.22 3.03
C LYS A 57 37.00 36.15 4.11
N GLU A 58 37.57 36.43 5.29
CA GLU A 58 37.56 35.52 6.43
C GLU A 58 36.14 35.28 6.94
N SER A 59 35.30 36.32 7.02
CA SER A 59 33.88 36.20 7.43
C SER A 59 33.03 35.39 6.45
N ILE A 60 33.24 35.54 5.13
CA ILE A 60 32.55 34.74 4.11
C ILE A 60 33.02 33.29 4.18
N THR A 61 34.32 33.07 4.38
CA THR A 61 34.89 31.72 4.49
C THR A 61 34.33 31.01 5.72
N MET A 62 34.24 31.67 6.89
CA MET A 62 33.63 31.15 8.11
C MET A 62 32.15 30.77 7.95
N ASN A 63 31.35 31.60 7.26
CA ASN A 63 29.93 31.30 7.04
C ASN A 63 29.72 30.08 6.12
N ILE A 64 30.62 29.84 5.16
CA ILE A 64 30.57 28.66 4.29
C ILE A 64 30.96 27.40 5.07
N THR A 65 31.95 27.49 5.97
CA THR A 65 32.36 26.35 6.81
C THR A 65 31.27 25.95 7.80
N GLY A 66 30.62 26.93 8.47
CA GLY A 66 29.52 26.65 9.40
C GLY A 66 28.23 26.12 8.74
N GLY A 67 28.07 26.30 7.43
CA GLY A 67 26.96 25.72 6.67
C GLY A 67 27.22 24.26 6.24
N GLN A 68 28.47 23.88 6.02
CA GLN A 68 28.83 22.50 5.63
C GLN A 68 28.53 21.49 6.72
N ASP A 69 28.85 21.81 7.97
CA ASP A 69 28.56 20.93 9.11
C ASP A 69 27.04 20.66 9.25
N LEU A 70 26.21 21.67 9.01
CA LEU A 70 24.75 21.52 9.02
C LEU A 70 24.24 20.66 7.85
N PHE A 71 24.85 20.79 6.67
CA PHE A 71 24.51 19.97 5.51
C PHE A 71 24.90 18.51 5.72
N ASP A 72 26.07 18.25 6.31
CA ASP A 72 26.54 16.90 6.62
C ASP A 72 25.65 16.24 7.69
N ASP A 73 25.25 16.96 8.74
CA ASP A 73 24.29 16.48 9.74
C ASP A 73 22.93 16.13 9.13
N VAL A 74 22.43 16.95 8.21
CA VAL A 74 21.16 16.67 7.50
C VAL A 74 21.30 15.46 6.58
N LEU A 75 22.44 15.33 5.89
CA LEU A 75 22.71 14.21 4.99
C LEU A 75 22.78 12.89 5.77
N ASP A 76 23.47 12.88 6.91
CA ASP A 76 23.56 11.73 7.81
C ASP A 76 22.16 11.34 8.34
N GLN A 77 21.34 12.31 8.73
CA GLN A 77 19.97 12.04 9.17
C GLN A 77 19.09 11.45 8.06
N VAL A 78 19.25 11.92 6.82
CA VAL A 78 18.53 11.38 5.66
C VAL A 78 18.96 9.94 5.40
N GLN A 79 20.25 9.64 5.40
CA GLN A 79 20.77 8.27 5.19
C GLN A 79 20.32 7.31 6.29
N VAL A 80 20.32 7.74 7.55
CA VAL A 80 19.82 6.95 8.67
C VAL A 80 18.32 6.69 8.54
N THR A 81 17.56 7.67 8.03
CA THR A 81 16.12 7.53 7.82
C THR A 81 15.81 6.60 6.66
N GLU A 82 16.54 6.72 5.55
CA GLU A 82 16.46 5.83 4.39
C GLU A 82 16.73 4.38 4.79
N SER A 83 17.83 4.14 5.51
CA SER A 83 18.20 2.80 6.02
C SER A 83 17.14 2.21 6.95
N LYS A 84 16.49 3.03 7.78
CA LYS A 84 15.38 2.59 8.63
C LYS A 84 14.12 2.26 7.82
N LEU A 85 13.87 3.01 6.76
CA LEU A 85 12.73 2.79 5.88
C LEU A 85 12.90 1.50 5.07
N GLU A 86 14.08 1.27 4.52
CA GLU A 86 14.44 0.03 3.81
C GLU A 86 14.25 -1.20 4.72
N ARG A 87 14.73 -1.14 5.96
CA ARG A 87 14.51 -2.23 6.93
C ARG A 87 13.03 -2.48 7.22
N LYS A 88 12.22 -1.43 7.38
CA LYS A 88 10.77 -1.58 7.58
C LYS A 88 10.07 -2.15 6.34
N ILE A 89 10.52 -1.78 5.15
CA ILE A 89 10.02 -2.33 3.88
C ILE A 89 10.36 -3.83 3.83
N ASP A 90 11.57 -4.23 4.16
CA ASP A 90 11.99 -5.64 4.18
C ASP A 90 11.28 -6.44 5.28
N GLU A 91 11.10 -5.87 6.47
CA GLU A 91 10.33 -6.46 7.58
C GLU A 91 8.87 -6.77 7.19
N VAL A 92 8.31 -6.03 6.23
CA VAL A 92 6.94 -6.25 5.72
C VAL A 92 6.93 -7.16 4.49
N LEU A 93 7.86 -6.97 3.56
CA LEU A 93 7.92 -7.73 2.29
C LEU A 93 8.33 -9.18 2.49
N VAL A 94 9.24 -9.48 3.42
CA VAL A 94 9.71 -10.85 3.67
C VAL A 94 8.59 -11.74 4.22
N PRO A 95 7.80 -11.33 5.25
CA PRO A 95 6.62 -12.07 5.67
C PRO A 95 5.58 -12.21 4.56
N LEU A 96 5.31 -11.15 3.78
CA LEU A 96 4.34 -11.20 2.68
C LEU A 96 4.73 -12.23 1.61
N ARG A 97 5.99 -12.26 1.17
CA ARG A 97 6.50 -13.29 0.25
C ARG A 97 6.42 -14.69 0.84
N ASN A 98 6.65 -14.83 2.14
CA ASN A 98 6.52 -16.10 2.84
C ASN A 98 5.05 -16.55 2.93
N TYR A 99 4.09 -15.64 3.14
CA TYR A 99 2.66 -15.95 3.07
C TYR A 99 2.22 -16.34 1.66
N GLU A 100 2.66 -15.61 0.64
CA GLU A 100 2.37 -15.92 -0.76
C GLU A 100 2.94 -17.29 -1.17
N SER A 101 4.19 -17.59 -0.76
CA SER A 101 4.81 -18.89 -0.98
C SER A 101 4.07 -20.02 -0.24
N ARG A 102 3.65 -19.79 1.01
CA ARG A 102 2.86 -20.75 1.79
C ARG A 102 1.46 -20.97 1.20
N LEU A 103 0.79 -19.94 0.71
CA LEU A 103 -0.48 -20.05 -0.01
C LEU A 103 -0.32 -20.83 -1.31
N THR A 104 0.77 -20.58 -2.03
CA THR A 104 1.10 -21.30 -3.27
C THR A 104 1.41 -22.77 -2.99
N GLN A 105 2.16 -23.07 -1.92
CA GLN A 105 2.47 -24.43 -1.49
C GLN A 105 1.23 -25.17 -0.96
N LEU A 106 0.37 -24.49 -0.21
CA LEU A 106 -0.94 -25.02 0.18
C LEU A 106 -1.75 -25.37 -1.07
N ALA A 107 -1.76 -24.52 -2.09
CA ALA A 107 -2.45 -24.76 -3.36
C ALA A 107 -1.86 -25.88 -4.24
N LEU A 108 -0.85 -26.65 -3.80
CA LEU A 108 -0.26 -27.75 -4.59
C LEU A 108 -0.91 -29.12 -4.37
N THR A 109 -1.49 -29.40 -3.19
CA THR A 109 -2.14 -30.70 -2.95
C THR A 109 -3.53 -30.77 -3.63
N PRO A 110 -3.99 -31.94 -4.10
CA PRO A 110 -5.33 -32.08 -4.68
C PRO A 110 -6.44 -31.65 -3.72
N ALA A 111 -6.33 -32.00 -2.43
CA ALA A 111 -7.30 -31.62 -1.41
C ALA A 111 -7.37 -30.09 -1.22
N SER A 112 -6.21 -29.42 -1.15
CA SER A 112 -6.16 -27.96 -1.07
C SER A 112 -6.63 -27.28 -2.35
N LYS A 113 -6.38 -27.88 -3.53
CA LYS A 113 -6.87 -27.37 -4.83
C LYS A 113 -8.39 -27.46 -4.93
N GLY A 114 -8.97 -28.54 -4.38
CA GLY A 114 -10.41 -28.71 -4.18
C GLY A 114 -10.96 -27.58 -3.32
N ALA A 115 -10.47 -27.47 -2.09
CA ALA A 115 -10.89 -26.45 -1.13
C ALA A 115 -10.75 -25.00 -1.66
N VAL A 116 -9.68 -24.69 -2.40
CA VAL A 116 -9.54 -23.35 -3.03
C VAL A 116 -10.58 -23.15 -4.13
N GLY A 117 -10.92 -24.19 -4.90
CA GLY A 117 -11.97 -24.08 -5.91
C GLY A 117 -13.37 -23.92 -5.29
N GLU A 118 -13.67 -24.68 -4.25
CA GLU A 118 -14.91 -24.56 -3.46
C GLU A 118 -15.01 -23.15 -2.87
N PHE A 119 -13.95 -22.63 -2.24
CA PHE A 119 -13.90 -21.27 -1.73
C PHE A 119 -14.18 -20.19 -2.79
N VAL A 120 -13.64 -20.35 -4.00
CA VAL A 120 -13.93 -19.44 -5.11
C VAL A 120 -15.41 -19.49 -5.50
N VAL A 121 -16.00 -20.69 -5.54
CA VAL A 121 -17.44 -20.85 -5.84
C VAL A 121 -18.29 -20.20 -4.75
N LEU A 122 -17.99 -20.46 -3.47
CA LEU A 122 -18.65 -19.84 -2.33
C LEU A 122 -18.64 -18.31 -2.45
N SER A 123 -17.45 -17.73 -2.66
CA SER A 123 -17.30 -16.27 -2.77
C SER A 123 -18.12 -15.69 -3.93
N VAL A 124 -18.12 -16.35 -5.09
CA VAL A 124 -18.92 -15.92 -6.26
C VAL A 124 -20.42 -15.98 -5.97
N LEU A 125 -20.87 -17.01 -5.26
CA LEU A 125 -22.28 -17.18 -4.90
C LEU A 125 -22.72 -16.17 -3.85
N GLU A 126 -21.94 -15.98 -2.79
CA GLU A 126 -22.24 -14.98 -1.74
C GLU A 126 -22.32 -13.55 -2.32
N ASP A 127 -21.40 -13.20 -3.22
CA ASP A 127 -21.42 -11.89 -3.89
C ASP A 127 -22.58 -11.76 -4.89
N GLY A 128 -22.93 -12.86 -5.58
CA GLY A 128 -23.90 -12.88 -6.66
C GLY A 128 -25.36 -13.05 -6.22
N LEU A 129 -25.58 -13.65 -5.05
CA LEU A 129 -26.87 -14.11 -4.56
C LEU A 129 -27.12 -13.65 -3.11
N PRO A 130 -27.32 -12.35 -2.88
CA PRO A 130 -27.53 -11.81 -1.53
C PRO A 130 -28.83 -12.29 -0.85
N GLN A 131 -29.73 -12.94 -1.60
CA GLN A 131 -30.99 -13.51 -1.11
C GLN A 131 -30.89 -15.03 -0.92
N HIS A 132 -29.68 -15.59 -0.87
CA HIS A 132 -29.44 -17.00 -0.65
C HIS A 132 -28.54 -17.19 0.56
N THR A 133 -28.74 -18.29 1.26
CA THR A 133 -27.77 -18.79 2.23
C THR A 133 -26.89 -19.79 1.51
N VAL A 134 -25.58 -19.57 1.56
CA VAL A 134 -24.58 -20.44 0.92
C VAL A 134 -23.77 -21.07 2.05
N GLU A 135 -23.72 -22.40 2.09
CA GLU A 135 -23.06 -23.14 3.16
C GLU A 135 -22.08 -24.19 2.60
N ASP A 136 -20.87 -24.25 3.15
CA ASP A 136 -19.91 -25.33 2.93
C ASP A 136 -20.31 -26.55 3.76
N VAL A 137 -20.61 -27.65 3.08
CA VAL A 137 -21.13 -28.87 3.70
C VAL A 137 -20.19 -30.06 3.50
N ALA A 138 -19.05 -29.87 2.82
CA ALA A 138 -18.13 -30.93 2.42
C ALA A 138 -17.58 -31.77 3.58
N LYS A 139 -17.64 -31.26 4.82
CA LYS A 139 -17.14 -31.92 6.04
C LYS A 139 -18.25 -32.42 6.98
N LYS A 140 -19.51 -32.18 6.66
CA LYS A 140 -20.64 -32.59 7.49
C LYS A 140 -20.98 -34.04 7.17
N LYS A 141 -21.03 -34.89 8.21
CA LYS A 141 -21.19 -36.35 8.03
C LYS A 141 -22.53 -36.77 7.44
N ASP A 142 -23.57 -35.96 7.63
CA ASP A 142 -24.94 -36.30 7.25
C ASP A 142 -25.42 -35.52 6.01
N GLU A 143 -24.53 -34.75 5.37
CA GLU A 143 -24.87 -33.94 4.19
C GLU A 143 -24.06 -34.41 2.97
N CYS A 144 -24.69 -34.35 1.80
CA CYS A 144 -24.08 -34.71 0.53
C CYS A 144 -23.74 -33.45 -0.29
N GLY A 145 -22.70 -33.55 -1.11
CA GLY A 145 -22.19 -32.43 -1.91
C GLY A 145 -21.10 -31.64 -1.21
N ASP A 146 -20.57 -30.65 -1.91
CA ASP A 146 -19.55 -29.74 -1.37
C ASP A 146 -20.20 -28.48 -0.77
N ILE A 147 -21.24 -27.95 -1.44
CA ILE A 147 -21.91 -26.70 -1.07
C ILE A 147 -23.42 -26.90 -1.13
N HIS A 148 -24.15 -26.39 -0.13
CA HIS A 148 -25.60 -26.21 -0.22
C HIS A 148 -25.93 -24.74 -0.44
N VAL A 149 -26.90 -24.50 -1.31
CA VAL A 149 -27.43 -23.15 -1.55
C VAL A 149 -28.93 -23.16 -1.30
N THR A 150 -29.37 -22.40 -0.31
CA THR A 150 -30.77 -22.29 0.07
C THR A 150 -31.31 -20.92 -0.27
N SER A 151 -32.36 -20.86 -1.10
CA SER A 151 -33.06 -19.61 -1.37
C SER A 151 -33.80 -19.14 -0.12
N THR A 152 -33.53 -17.91 0.33
CA THR A 152 -34.24 -17.35 1.50
C THR A 152 -35.70 -17.03 1.21
N VAL A 153 -36.08 -16.97 -0.07
CA VAL A 153 -37.45 -16.65 -0.51
C VAL A 153 -38.31 -17.91 -0.57
N SER A 154 -37.83 -18.96 -1.24
CA SER A 154 -38.59 -20.21 -1.40
C SER A 154 -38.31 -21.23 -0.30
N GLY A 155 -37.19 -21.10 0.41
CA GLY A 155 -36.70 -22.11 1.36
C GLY A 155 -36.15 -23.37 0.70
N LEU A 156 -36.06 -23.41 -0.63
CA LEU A 156 -35.56 -24.57 -1.37
C LEU A 156 -34.04 -24.62 -1.34
N THR A 157 -33.50 -25.82 -1.09
CA THR A 157 -32.07 -26.08 -1.05
C THR A 157 -31.62 -26.85 -2.28
N HIS A 158 -30.50 -26.43 -2.84
CA HIS A 158 -29.84 -27.05 -3.99
C HIS A 158 -28.48 -27.60 -3.58
N LEU A 159 -28.13 -28.77 -4.12
CA LEU A 159 -26.84 -29.41 -3.90
C LEU A 159 -25.86 -28.97 -4.99
N LEU A 160 -24.67 -28.50 -4.60
CA LEU A 160 -23.59 -28.18 -5.52
C LEU A 160 -22.38 -29.09 -5.24
N GLU A 161 -21.88 -29.71 -6.30
CA GLU A 161 -20.63 -30.49 -6.32
C GLU A 161 -19.61 -29.75 -7.20
N VAL A 162 -18.41 -29.51 -6.67
CA VAL A 162 -17.37 -28.69 -7.30
C VAL A 162 -16.15 -29.53 -7.66
N LYS A 163 -15.86 -29.64 -8.96
CA LYS A 163 -14.66 -30.32 -9.48
C LYS A 163 -13.62 -29.33 -9.99
N THR A 164 -12.39 -29.46 -9.52
CA THR A 164 -11.29 -28.53 -9.83
C THR A 164 -10.20 -29.13 -10.73
N HIS A 165 -10.43 -30.36 -11.20
CA HIS A 165 -9.49 -31.14 -12.01
C HIS A 165 -9.19 -30.47 -13.35
N LYS A 166 -7.96 -30.64 -13.84
CA LYS A 166 -7.58 -30.21 -15.20
C LYS A 166 -8.13 -31.17 -16.28
N ASN A 167 -8.32 -32.43 -15.90
CA ASN A 167 -8.84 -33.47 -16.79
C ASN A 167 -10.37 -33.47 -16.75
N THR A 168 -10.97 -33.98 -17.82
CA THR A 168 -12.41 -34.21 -17.93
C THR A 168 -12.93 -34.95 -16.69
N VAL A 169 -14.03 -34.46 -16.12
CA VAL A 169 -14.71 -35.15 -15.01
C VAL A 169 -15.18 -36.52 -15.49
N SER A 170 -14.81 -37.56 -14.77
CA SER A 170 -14.98 -38.95 -15.19
C SER A 170 -16.39 -39.48 -14.90
N ALA A 171 -16.78 -40.57 -15.59
CA ALA A 171 -18.09 -41.19 -15.38
C ALA A 171 -18.34 -41.64 -13.92
N PRO A 172 -17.36 -42.20 -13.17
CA PRO A 172 -17.56 -42.53 -11.76
C PRO A 172 -17.85 -41.31 -10.88
N GLU A 173 -17.23 -40.17 -11.16
CA GLU A 173 -17.49 -38.93 -10.40
C GLU A 173 -18.88 -38.37 -10.69
N ILE A 174 -19.31 -38.44 -11.96
CA ILE A 174 -20.66 -38.05 -12.37
C ILE A 174 -21.68 -38.97 -11.69
N GLN A 175 -21.47 -40.28 -11.74
CA GLN A 175 -22.35 -41.26 -11.13
C GLN A 175 -22.46 -41.05 -9.61
N LYS A 176 -21.34 -40.82 -8.91
CA LYS A 176 -21.34 -40.53 -7.48
C LYS A 176 -22.21 -39.30 -7.17
N PHE A 177 -22.02 -38.20 -7.90
CA PHE A 177 -22.85 -37.00 -7.75
C PHE A 177 -24.33 -37.30 -7.98
N GLU A 178 -24.66 -38.04 -9.04
CA GLU A 178 -26.06 -38.38 -9.33
C GLU A 178 -26.67 -39.28 -8.24
N GLU A 179 -25.91 -40.26 -7.72
CA GLU A 179 -26.32 -41.13 -6.61
C GLU A 179 -26.53 -40.34 -5.30
N ASP A 180 -25.61 -39.44 -4.98
CA ASP A 180 -25.69 -38.55 -3.82
C ASP A 180 -26.95 -37.68 -3.88
N LEU A 181 -27.30 -37.13 -5.06
CA LEU A 181 -28.54 -36.38 -5.24
C LEU A 181 -29.78 -37.28 -5.10
N ARG A 182 -29.78 -38.48 -5.72
CA ARG A 182 -30.90 -39.43 -5.66
C ARG A 182 -31.18 -39.90 -4.23
N ALA A 183 -30.14 -40.10 -3.42
CA ALA A 183 -30.28 -40.46 -2.01
C ALA A 183 -31.02 -39.38 -1.18
N ASN A 184 -30.99 -38.12 -1.64
CA ASN A 184 -31.54 -36.96 -0.94
C ASN A 184 -32.81 -36.39 -1.59
N LYS A 185 -33.48 -37.16 -2.45
CA LYS A 185 -34.67 -36.71 -3.21
C LYS A 185 -35.84 -36.16 -2.39
N HIS A 186 -35.91 -36.51 -1.11
CA HIS A 186 -36.95 -36.03 -0.22
C HIS A 186 -36.75 -34.57 0.21
N PHE A 187 -35.53 -34.04 0.07
CA PHE A 187 -35.15 -32.71 0.53
C PHE A 187 -34.58 -31.83 -0.58
N ILE A 188 -33.90 -32.43 -1.57
CA ILE A 188 -33.18 -31.71 -2.62
C ILE A 188 -33.70 -32.15 -3.98
N LYS A 189 -34.26 -31.20 -4.73
CA LYS A 189 -34.83 -31.44 -6.06
C LYS A 189 -33.87 -31.15 -7.20
N VAL A 190 -32.87 -30.31 -6.97
CA VAL A 190 -31.91 -29.91 -8.01
C VAL A 190 -30.49 -30.06 -7.50
N GLY A 191 -29.66 -30.73 -8.29
CA GLY A 191 -28.22 -30.83 -8.08
C GLY A 191 -27.46 -30.20 -9.23
N ILE A 192 -26.31 -29.59 -8.91
CA ILE A 192 -25.46 -28.90 -9.87
C ILE A 192 -24.04 -29.47 -9.76
N LEU A 193 -23.53 -30.01 -10.86
CA LEU A 193 -22.13 -30.42 -10.98
C LEU A 193 -21.34 -29.35 -11.73
N LEU A 194 -20.52 -28.61 -10.99
CA LEU A 194 -19.64 -27.56 -11.50
C LEU A 194 -18.23 -28.10 -11.75
N SER A 195 -17.82 -28.24 -13.01
CA SER A 195 -16.39 -28.40 -13.32
C SER A 195 -15.76 -27.05 -13.58
N LEU A 196 -14.83 -26.63 -12.73
CA LEU A 196 -14.23 -25.30 -12.83
C LEU A 196 -13.28 -25.17 -14.03
N LYS A 197 -12.54 -26.22 -14.39
CA LYS A 197 -11.42 -26.12 -15.35
C LYS A 197 -11.54 -27.04 -16.55
N SER A 198 -12.41 -28.05 -16.51
CA SER A 198 -12.47 -29.10 -17.53
C SER A 198 -13.87 -29.29 -18.07
N SER A 199 -13.99 -30.11 -19.12
CA SER A 199 -15.25 -30.67 -19.56
C SER A 199 -15.76 -31.74 -18.59
N ILE A 200 -17.01 -32.14 -18.77
CA ILE A 200 -17.63 -33.25 -18.06
C ILE A 200 -17.86 -34.36 -19.09
N ALA A 201 -17.48 -35.60 -18.78
CA ALA A 201 -17.55 -36.70 -19.75
C ALA A 201 -18.99 -36.88 -20.25
N MET A 202 -19.16 -36.87 -21.58
CA MET A 202 -20.44 -37.06 -22.27
C MET A 202 -21.55 -36.05 -21.97
N ARG A 203 -21.32 -35.06 -21.10
CA ARG A 203 -22.28 -34.00 -20.74
C ARG A 203 -21.92 -32.67 -21.37
N ALA A 204 -22.92 -31.84 -21.63
CA ALA A 204 -22.83 -30.48 -22.16
C ALA A 204 -21.96 -30.36 -23.42
N LYS A 205 -22.03 -31.37 -24.32
CA LYS A 205 -21.16 -31.48 -25.51
C LYS A 205 -21.22 -30.27 -26.44
N TYR A 206 -22.38 -29.61 -26.51
CA TYR A 206 -22.65 -28.52 -27.46
C TYR A 206 -23.05 -27.21 -26.76
N GLY A 207 -22.85 -27.11 -25.45
CA GLY A 207 -23.41 -26.01 -24.65
C GLY A 207 -22.52 -25.57 -23.49
N LYS A 208 -22.96 -24.51 -22.81
CA LYS A 208 -22.35 -24.04 -21.54
C LYS A 208 -22.83 -24.84 -20.34
N PHE A 209 -23.95 -25.53 -20.49
CA PHE A 209 -24.52 -26.43 -19.51
C PHE A 209 -25.39 -27.49 -20.21
N GLU A 210 -25.75 -28.53 -19.49
CA GLU A 210 -26.76 -29.53 -19.84
C GLU A 210 -27.69 -29.71 -18.64
N ILE A 211 -28.99 -29.92 -18.89
CA ILE A 211 -29.99 -30.23 -17.88
C ILE A 211 -30.53 -31.61 -18.22
N THR A 212 -30.60 -32.50 -17.23
CA THR A 212 -31.36 -33.74 -17.32
C THR A 212 -32.38 -33.81 -16.20
N TYR A 213 -33.49 -34.50 -16.44
CA TYR A 213 -34.55 -34.71 -15.47
C TYR A 213 -34.79 -36.21 -15.30
N GLU A 214 -34.66 -36.71 -14.08
CA GLU A 214 -34.88 -38.12 -13.75
C GLU A 214 -35.56 -38.23 -12.39
N ASP A 215 -36.61 -39.04 -12.29
CA ASP A 215 -37.30 -39.38 -11.04
C ASP A 215 -37.69 -38.18 -10.15
N GLY A 216 -38.13 -37.08 -10.75
CA GLY A 216 -38.56 -35.89 -10.01
C GLY A 216 -37.44 -34.89 -9.71
N GLN A 217 -36.20 -35.17 -10.10
CA GLN A 217 -35.03 -34.34 -9.82
C GLN A 217 -34.38 -33.82 -11.09
N TYR A 218 -33.80 -32.62 -11.01
CA TYR A 218 -32.97 -32.06 -12.07
C TYR A 218 -31.48 -32.16 -11.75
N PHE A 219 -30.71 -32.45 -12.78
CA PHE A 219 -29.26 -32.49 -12.74
C PHE A 219 -28.73 -31.46 -13.73
N ILE A 220 -27.96 -30.49 -13.24
CA ILE A 220 -27.36 -29.45 -14.05
C ILE A 220 -25.86 -29.71 -14.15
N TYR A 221 -25.35 -29.91 -15.36
CA TYR A 221 -23.93 -30.13 -15.62
C TYR A 221 -23.29 -28.89 -16.23
N VAL A 222 -22.29 -28.31 -15.57
CA VAL A 222 -21.67 -27.05 -15.99
C VAL A 222 -20.16 -27.23 -16.18
N PRO A 223 -19.68 -27.45 -17.42
CA PRO A 223 -18.26 -27.55 -17.69
C PRO A 223 -17.58 -26.17 -17.72
N ASN A 224 -16.28 -26.12 -17.39
CA ASN A 224 -15.43 -24.93 -17.46
C ASN A 224 -16.00 -23.67 -16.73
N ALA A 225 -16.72 -23.85 -15.62
CA ALA A 225 -17.44 -22.77 -14.94
C ALA A 225 -16.54 -21.60 -14.50
N ARG A 226 -15.24 -21.80 -14.29
CA ARG A 226 -14.30 -20.73 -13.94
C ARG A 226 -14.04 -19.74 -15.08
N LYS A 227 -14.22 -20.15 -16.33
CA LYS A 227 -14.01 -19.23 -17.48
C LYS A 227 -15.05 -18.10 -17.48
N GLU A 228 -16.23 -18.39 -16.93
CA GLU A 228 -17.39 -17.50 -16.94
C GLU A 228 -18.06 -17.62 -15.56
N GLU A 229 -17.54 -16.90 -14.57
CA GLU A 229 -18.04 -16.93 -13.18
C GLU A 229 -19.55 -16.69 -13.09
N ASN A 230 -20.10 -15.88 -13.99
CA ASN A 230 -21.53 -15.62 -14.08
C ASN A 230 -22.36 -16.90 -14.36
N LEU A 231 -21.77 -17.94 -14.94
CA LEU A 231 -22.44 -19.24 -15.12
C LEU A 231 -22.71 -19.91 -13.77
N ILE A 232 -21.85 -19.71 -12.78
CA ILE A 232 -22.04 -20.28 -11.43
C ILE A 232 -23.32 -19.69 -10.82
N VAL A 233 -23.45 -18.36 -10.85
CA VAL A 233 -24.64 -17.64 -10.37
C VAL A 233 -25.88 -18.03 -11.18
N TRP A 234 -25.76 -18.06 -12.51
CA TRP A 234 -26.86 -18.44 -13.40
C TRP A 234 -27.39 -19.84 -13.12
N SER A 235 -26.50 -20.81 -12.85
CA SER A 235 -26.90 -22.19 -12.57
C SER A 235 -27.74 -22.32 -11.31
N VAL A 236 -27.47 -21.52 -10.28
CA VAL A 236 -28.29 -21.53 -9.05
C VAL A 236 -29.64 -20.83 -9.28
N LEU A 237 -29.67 -19.70 -9.98
CA LEU A 237 -30.93 -19.05 -10.36
C LEU A 237 -31.81 -19.96 -11.20
N LEU A 238 -31.20 -20.69 -12.14
CA LEU A 238 -31.88 -21.71 -12.91
C LEU A 238 -32.40 -22.83 -11.99
N ALA A 239 -31.60 -23.29 -11.02
CA ALA A 239 -32.01 -24.33 -10.09
C ALA A 239 -33.24 -23.94 -9.25
N ASP A 240 -33.34 -22.68 -8.81
CA ASP A 240 -34.54 -22.17 -8.12
C ASP A 240 -35.80 -22.36 -8.97
N GLU A 241 -35.74 -21.95 -10.24
CA GLU A 241 -36.88 -22.06 -11.16
C GLU A 241 -37.20 -23.52 -11.48
N LEU A 242 -36.19 -24.37 -11.68
CA LEU A 242 -36.39 -25.80 -11.94
C LEU A 242 -36.96 -26.52 -10.73
N ALA A 243 -36.57 -26.15 -9.51
CA ALA A 243 -37.11 -26.76 -8.29
C ALA A 243 -38.62 -26.52 -8.14
N ALA A 244 -39.18 -25.49 -8.77
CA ALA A 244 -40.62 -25.25 -8.80
C ALA A 244 -41.38 -26.12 -9.83
N LEU A 245 -40.68 -26.84 -10.73
CA LEU A 245 -41.29 -27.62 -11.80
C LEU A 245 -41.29 -29.12 -11.52
N ASP A 246 -42.35 -29.83 -11.88
CA ASP A 246 -42.48 -31.28 -11.65
C ASP A 246 -42.37 -32.12 -12.94
N GLU A 247 -41.81 -31.57 -14.02
CA GLU A 247 -41.78 -32.22 -15.34
C GLU A 247 -40.50 -31.94 -16.14
N GLU A 248 -40.14 -32.83 -17.06
CA GLU A 248 -38.98 -32.63 -17.92
C GLU A 248 -39.15 -31.40 -18.84
N LEU A 249 -38.05 -30.68 -19.07
CA LEU A 249 -38.07 -29.54 -19.99
C LEU A 249 -38.22 -30.01 -21.43
N THR A 250 -39.08 -29.33 -22.18
CA THR A 250 -39.15 -29.50 -23.64
C THR A 250 -37.92 -28.92 -24.34
N ASP A 251 -37.64 -29.37 -25.56
CA ASP A 251 -36.58 -28.81 -26.40
C ASP A 251 -36.73 -27.29 -26.59
N SER A 252 -37.97 -26.80 -26.73
CA SER A 252 -38.24 -25.37 -26.89
C SER A 252 -37.85 -24.58 -25.64
N GLN A 253 -38.24 -25.05 -24.44
CA GLN A 253 -37.84 -24.44 -23.18
C GLN A 253 -36.33 -24.43 -23.02
N THR A 254 -35.67 -25.55 -23.35
CA THR A 254 -34.20 -25.66 -23.29
C THR A 254 -33.52 -24.63 -24.21
N GLN A 255 -34.02 -24.44 -25.43
CA GLN A 255 -33.51 -23.42 -26.36
C GLN A 255 -33.75 -21.99 -25.86
N GLU A 256 -34.87 -21.73 -25.19
CA GLU A 256 -35.14 -20.43 -24.58
C GLU A 256 -34.23 -20.13 -23.39
N LEU A 257 -33.97 -21.12 -22.54
CA LEU A 257 -33.00 -21.01 -21.44
C LEU A 257 -31.60 -20.68 -21.96
N LEU A 258 -31.17 -21.28 -23.07
CA LEU A 258 -29.89 -20.93 -23.71
C LEU A 258 -29.86 -19.49 -24.22
N LYS A 259 -30.98 -18.96 -24.71
CA LYS A 259 -31.09 -17.54 -25.11
C LYS A 259 -31.07 -16.61 -23.89
N LEU A 260 -31.76 -16.99 -22.80
CA LEU A 260 -31.78 -16.23 -21.55
C LEU A 260 -30.40 -16.19 -20.90
N GLN A 261 -29.69 -17.32 -20.87
CA GLN A 261 -28.30 -17.39 -20.37
C GLN A 261 -27.39 -16.38 -21.11
N LYS A 262 -27.48 -16.32 -22.44
CA LYS A 262 -26.70 -15.34 -23.24
C LYS A 262 -27.05 -13.89 -22.89
N LYS A 263 -28.34 -13.58 -22.69
CA LYS A 263 -28.79 -12.25 -22.27
C LYS A 263 -28.30 -11.90 -20.86
N PHE A 264 -28.39 -12.85 -19.93
CA PHE A 264 -27.89 -12.72 -18.57
C PHE A 264 -26.40 -12.41 -18.57
N GLN A 265 -25.61 -13.19 -19.33
CA GLN A 265 -24.18 -12.97 -19.48
C GLN A 265 -23.84 -11.58 -20.02
N ALA A 266 -24.53 -11.14 -21.09
CA ALA A 266 -24.32 -9.81 -21.65
C ALA A 266 -24.66 -8.68 -20.64
N ASN A 267 -25.66 -8.89 -19.80
CA ASN A 267 -26.03 -7.94 -18.74
C ASN A 267 -25.01 -7.94 -17.59
N MET A 268 -24.51 -9.09 -17.17
CA MET A 268 -23.49 -9.19 -16.13
C MET A 268 -22.19 -8.48 -16.52
N GLU A 269 -21.75 -8.61 -17.78
CA GLU A 269 -20.59 -7.86 -18.27
C GLU A 269 -20.81 -6.35 -18.24
N LYS A 270 -22.01 -5.87 -18.61
CA LYS A 270 -22.38 -4.45 -18.48
C LYS A 270 -22.37 -4.00 -17.02
N THR A 271 -22.90 -4.82 -16.10
CA THR A 271 -22.92 -4.53 -14.67
C THR A 271 -21.50 -4.45 -14.11
N LYS A 272 -20.60 -5.36 -14.50
CA LYS A 272 -19.19 -5.34 -14.11
C LYS A 272 -18.50 -4.06 -14.57
N ALA A 273 -18.71 -3.66 -15.83
CA ALA A 273 -18.19 -2.41 -16.36
C ALA A 273 -18.75 -1.18 -15.61
N CYS A 274 -20.04 -1.20 -15.29
CA CYS A 274 -20.70 -0.15 -14.50
C CYS A 274 -20.11 -0.05 -13.09
N ARG A 275 -19.95 -1.18 -12.39
CA ARG A 275 -19.39 -1.26 -11.03
C ARG A 275 -17.96 -0.70 -10.97
N SER A 276 -17.14 -1.03 -11.97
CA SER A 276 -15.79 -0.47 -12.10
C SER A 276 -15.81 1.06 -12.24
N ARG A 277 -16.68 1.59 -13.11
CA ARG A 277 -16.84 3.05 -13.26
C ARG A 277 -17.33 3.73 -11.99
N PHE A 278 -18.29 3.11 -11.30
CA PHE A 278 -18.80 3.61 -10.03
C PHE A 278 -17.71 3.67 -8.95
N ASN A 279 -16.87 2.64 -8.84
CA ASN A 279 -15.76 2.63 -7.89
C ASN A 279 -14.71 3.71 -8.19
N SER A 280 -14.41 3.94 -9.48
CA SER A 280 -13.55 5.06 -9.90
C SER A 280 -14.15 6.41 -9.52
N LEU A 281 -15.46 6.60 -9.72
CA LEU A 281 -16.17 7.81 -9.32
C LEU A 281 -16.11 8.01 -7.80
N LYS A 282 -16.36 6.95 -7.02
CA LYS A 282 -16.27 7.00 -5.55
C LYS A 282 -14.90 7.49 -5.09
N LYS A 283 -13.82 6.97 -5.68
CA LYS A 283 -12.46 7.42 -5.38
C LYS A 283 -12.25 8.91 -5.67
N ILE A 284 -12.76 9.40 -6.80
CA ILE A 284 -12.68 10.83 -7.16
C ILE A 284 -13.41 11.68 -6.11
N VAL A 285 -14.58 11.24 -5.64
CA VAL A 285 -15.33 11.94 -4.60
C VAL A 285 -14.55 11.95 -3.29
N ASP A 286 -13.98 10.81 -2.88
CA ASP A 286 -13.15 10.72 -1.67
C ASP A 286 -11.92 11.66 -1.74
N ASP A 287 -11.30 11.77 -2.93
CA ASP A 287 -10.15 12.67 -3.14
C ASP A 287 -10.57 14.15 -3.15
N LEU A 288 -11.74 14.47 -3.69
CA LEU A 288 -12.31 15.82 -3.61
C LEU A 288 -12.63 16.23 -2.17
N GLU A 289 -13.19 15.32 -1.38
CA GLU A 289 -13.49 15.55 0.05
C GLU A 289 -12.22 15.91 0.83
N LYS A 290 -11.12 15.18 0.59
CA LYS A 290 -9.81 15.48 1.20
C LYS A 290 -9.26 16.86 0.83
N ILE A 291 -9.61 17.40 -0.34
CA ILE A 291 -9.20 18.74 -0.77
C ILE A 291 -10.11 19.81 -0.17
N LEU A 292 -11.41 19.55 -0.10
CA LEU A 292 -12.40 20.52 0.37
C LEU A 292 -12.29 20.77 1.89
N MET A 293 -12.04 19.73 2.69
CA MET A 293 -12.02 19.84 4.14
C MET A 293 -10.95 20.83 4.68
N PRO A 294 -9.70 20.83 4.17
CA PRO A 294 -8.71 21.86 4.51
C PRO A 294 -9.13 23.28 4.09
N LEU A 295 -9.73 23.43 2.91
CA LEU A 295 -10.19 24.75 2.43
C LEU A 295 -11.26 25.34 3.34
N LEU A 296 -12.21 24.51 3.79
CA LEU A 296 -13.22 24.93 4.76
C LEU A 296 -12.59 25.37 6.08
N HIS A 297 -11.59 24.64 6.58
CA HIS A 297 -10.84 25.05 7.78
C HIS A 297 -10.13 26.40 7.62
N VAL A 298 -9.55 26.67 6.43
CA VAL A 298 -8.91 27.97 6.15
C VAL A 298 -9.95 29.10 6.17
N ILE A 299 -11.13 28.89 5.58
CA ILE A 299 -12.22 29.88 5.58
C ILE A 299 -12.70 30.15 7.02
N ASP A 300 -12.90 29.11 7.83
CA ASP A 300 -13.32 29.26 9.23
C ASP A 300 -12.27 29.96 10.09
N GLY A 301 -10.98 29.66 9.85
CA GLY A 301 -9.85 30.36 10.45
C GLY A 301 -9.85 31.85 10.09
N ALA A 302 -9.98 32.18 8.80
CA ALA A 302 -10.03 33.55 8.32
C ALA A 302 -11.23 34.33 8.91
N LYS A 303 -12.40 33.70 9.00
CA LYS A 303 -13.60 34.28 9.64
C LYS A 303 -13.34 34.58 11.12
N THR A 304 -12.68 33.65 11.81
CA THR A 304 -12.33 33.80 13.23
C THR A 304 -11.37 34.98 13.44
N ASP A 305 -10.34 35.08 12.61
CA ASP A 305 -9.34 36.15 12.72
C ASP A 305 -9.87 37.51 12.30
N LEU A 306 -10.73 37.57 11.28
CA LEU A 306 -11.45 38.79 10.91
C LEU A 306 -12.34 39.27 12.07
N ASN A 307 -13.07 38.35 12.72
CA ASN A 307 -13.88 38.69 13.89
C ASN A 307 -13.03 39.24 15.03
N LYS A 308 -11.87 38.64 15.32
CA LYS A 308 -10.93 39.17 16.32
C LYS A 308 -10.45 40.57 15.93
N ALA A 309 -10.04 40.79 14.68
CA ALA A 309 -9.52 42.07 14.22
C ALA A 309 -10.55 43.20 14.29
N LEU A 310 -11.81 42.91 13.92
CA LEU A 310 -12.88 43.91 13.90
C LEU A 310 -13.52 44.17 15.27
N HIS A 311 -13.52 43.18 16.17
CA HIS A 311 -14.23 43.26 17.45
C HIS A 311 -13.32 43.28 18.68
N GLN A 312 -11.99 43.26 18.50
CA GLN A 312 -11.06 43.71 19.53
C GLN A 312 -11.18 45.23 19.69
N ARG A 313 -12.22 45.67 20.43
CA ARG A 313 -12.22 47.01 21.03
C ARG A 313 -11.04 47.09 21.99
N GLY A 314 -10.20 48.10 21.76
CA GLY A 314 -8.95 48.32 22.48
C GLY A 314 -9.11 48.16 23.99
N LYS A 315 -8.38 47.20 24.56
CA LYS A 315 -7.99 47.27 25.97
C LYS A 315 -6.78 48.20 26.05
N PRO A 316 -6.83 49.30 26.83
CA PRO A 316 -5.65 50.11 27.07
C PRO A 316 -4.61 49.25 27.79
N SER A 317 -3.36 49.38 27.35
CA SER A 317 -2.19 48.82 28.02
C SER A 317 -2.15 49.25 29.50
N PRO A 318 -1.83 48.34 30.43
CA PRO A 318 -1.76 48.71 31.84
C PRO A 318 -0.59 49.66 32.06
N LYS A 319 -0.91 50.84 32.61
CA LYS A 319 0.05 51.87 33.04
C LYS A 319 1.06 51.26 34.03
N LYS A 320 2.34 51.56 33.79
CA LYS A 320 3.42 51.44 34.79
C LYS A 320 3.01 52.18 36.06
N ALA A 321 2.97 51.49 37.19
CA ALA A 321 3.01 52.09 38.52
C ALA A 321 4.31 51.64 39.19
N ALA A 322 5.06 52.63 39.65
CA ALA A 322 6.39 52.52 40.20
C ALA A 322 6.40 51.95 41.62
N SER A 323 7.44 51.18 41.94
CA SER A 323 7.96 51.04 43.30
C SER A 323 9.49 50.97 43.25
N PHE A 324 10.13 52.01 43.79
CA PHE A 324 11.54 52.13 44.23
C PHE A 324 11.48 52.72 45.66
N PRO A 325 12.54 52.71 46.50
CA PRO A 325 13.91 52.21 46.29
C PRO A 325 14.54 51.42 47.48
N GLY A 326 15.74 50.87 47.22
CA GLY A 326 16.75 50.48 48.22
C GLY A 326 16.90 48.95 48.34
N SER A 327 18.06 48.32 48.14
CA SER A 327 19.44 48.78 48.12
C SER A 327 20.36 47.68 47.52
N SER A 328 21.53 48.11 47.07
CA SER A 328 22.77 47.33 46.87
C SER A 328 23.07 46.80 45.47
N GLN A 329 23.75 47.69 44.74
CA GLN A 329 24.85 47.49 43.79
C GLN A 329 25.46 46.08 43.72
N LYS A 330 25.65 45.60 42.49
CA LYS A 330 26.99 45.28 41.94
C LYS A 330 26.91 45.24 40.40
N THR A 331 27.50 46.25 39.80
CA THR A 331 27.98 46.31 38.41
C THR A 331 29.23 45.47 38.28
N ASN A 332 29.38 44.68 37.22
CA ASN A 332 30.68 44.29 36.70
C ASN A 332 30.73 44.66 35.21
N GLU A 333 31.43 45.77 34.94
CA GLU A 333 32.07 46.07 33.66
C GLU A 333 33.32 45.17 33.52
N TYR A 334 33.67 44.78 32.30
CA TYR A 334 35.04 44.35 32.01
C TYR A 334 35.57 45.13 30.80
N LEU A 335 36.57 45.95 31.10
CA LEU A 335 37.39 46.71 30.17
C LEU A 335 38.77 46.03 30.08
N ILE A 336 39.03 45.49 28.89
CA ILE A 336 40.28 45.42 28.09
C ILE A 336 41.61 45.76 28.79
N SER A 337 42.63 44.90 28.62
CA SER A 337 43.93 45.33 28.04
C SER A 337 44.92 44.17 27.81
N VAL A 338 45.52 44.23 26.63
CA VAL A 338 46.72 43.52 26.16
C VAL A 338 47.96 44.26 26.66
N SER A 339 49.03 43.55 27.01
CA SER A 339 50.41 44.03 26.87
C SER A 339 51.39 42.86 26.93
N ASP A 340 52.28 42.85 25.94
CA ASP A 340 53.55 42.12 25.85
C ASP A 340 54.59 42.67 26.85
N GLU A 341 55.78 42.05 26.86
CA GLU A 341 57.04 42.29 27.62
C GLU A 341 57.26 41.31 28.80
N ASP A 342 58.41 40.67 29.00
CA ASP A 342 59.67 40.48 28.26
C ASP A 342 60.48 39.37 29.01
N ASP A 343 61.23 38.54 28.27
CA ASP A 343 62.62 38.08 28.53
C ASP A 343 63.05 36.92 27.59
#